data_AF-A0A821KD08-F1
#
_entry.id   AF-A0A821KD08-F1
#
_cell.length_a   1.000
_cell.length_b   1.000
_cell.length_c   1.000
_cell.angle_alpha   90.00
_cell.angle_beta   90.00
_cell.angle_gamma   90.00
#
_symmetry.space_group_name_H-M   'P 1'
#
loop_
_entity.id
_entity.type
_entity.pdbx_description
1 polymer ?
#
loop_
_entity_poly.entity_id
_entity_poly.type
_entity_poly.pdbx_seq_one_letter_code
_entity_poly.pdbx_strand_id
1 'polypeptide(L)'
;QHPEAAYNLINSPHLKPAVLLDSILMQFTCDANEGKLLSKGIPAEIQEHHLQLIRHYLLDEKLIEYRLWEYYICNIDLIVEEFSRKLTLLN
;
A
#
# COMPACT_ATOMS: atom_id res chain seq x y z
N GLN A 1 24.31 -1.56 17.12
CA GLN A 1 23.18 -2.25 16.47
C GLN A 1 23.52 -2.43 15.00
N HIS A 2 23.15 -3.57 14.39
CA HIS A 2 23.49 -3.96 13.01
C HIS A 2 22.21 -4.13 12.17
N PRO A 3 21.57 -3.03 11.69
CA PRO A 3 20.33 -3.10 10.91
C PRO A 3 20.48 -3.82 9.57
N GLU A 4 21.70 -3.90 9.04
CA GLU A 4 22.06 -4.63 7.82
C GLU A 4 21.98 -6.14 7.97
N ALA A 5 22.04 -6.66 9.20
CA ALA A 5 22.00 -8.09 9.49
C ALA A 5 20.59 -8.70 9.39
N ALA A 6 19.55 -7.86 9.28
CA ALA A 6 18.16 -8.27 9.09
C ALA A 6 17.66 -7.90 7.67
N TYR A 7 16.49 -8.39 7.28
CA TYR A 7 15.85 -7.97 6.03
C TYR A 7 15.25 -6.57 6.17
N ASN A 8 15.79 -5.60 5.43
CA ASN A 8 15.34 -4.21 5.42
C ASN A 8 15.15 -3.71 3.97
N LEU A 9 14.61 -2.52 3.77
CA LEU A 9 14.32 -2.01 2.41
C LEU A 9 15.57 -1.66 1.57
N ILE A 10 16.76 -1.64 2.18
CA ILE A 10 18.04 -1.40 1.50
C ILE A 10 18.57 -2.72 0.94
N ASN A 11 18.70 -3.76 1.78
CA ASN A 11 19.22 -5.07 1.35
C ASN A 11 18.15 -5.99 0.75
N SER A 12 16.87 -5.69 0.98
CA SER A 12 15.71 -6.48 0.55
C SER A 12 14.64 -5.58 -0.07
N PRO A 13 14.94 -4.88 -1.19
CA PRO A 13 14.03 -3.91 -1.80
C PRO A 13 12.73 -4.54 -2.31
N HIS A 14 12.70 -5.85 -2.54
CA HIS A 14 11.49 -6.60 -2.90
C HIS A 14 10.43 -6.60 -1.78
N LEU A 15 10.80 -6.24 -0.55
CA LEU A 15 9.86 -6.13 0.59
C LEU A 15 9.06 -4.83 0.61
N LYS A 16 9.37 -3.84 -0.25
CA LYS A 16 8.65 -2.56 -0.32
C LYS A 16 7.11 -2.71 -0.32
N PRO A 17 6.50 -3.53 -1.20
CA PRO A 17 5.03 -3.68 -1.19
C PRO A 17 4.51 -4.29 0.11
N ALA A 18 5.24 -5.25 0.71
CA ALA A 18 4.85 -5.89 1.96
C ALA A 18 4.92 -4.92 3.15
N VAL A 19 5.99 -4.15 3.27
CA VAL A 19 6.16 -3.14 4.33
C VAL A 19 5.12 -2.03 4.21
N LEU A 20 4.77 -1.63 2.99
CA LEU A 20 3.70 -0.66 2.76
C LEU A 20 2.35 -1.21 3.21
N LEU A 21 1.99 -2.43 2.81
CA LEU A 21 0.76 -3.08 3.26
C LEU A 21 0.68 -3.17 4.78
N ASP A 22 1.75 -3.58 5.44
CA ASP A 22 1.82 -3.69 6.90
C ASP A 22 1.60 -2.33 7.58
N SER A 23 2.23 -1.27 7.04
CA SER A 23 2.06 0.10 7.54
C SER A 23 0.61 0.60 7.41
N ILE A 24 -0.09 0.22 6.33
CA ILE A 24 -1.51 0.55 6.13
C ILE A 24 -2.39 -0.15 7.17
N LEU A 25 -2.14 -1.43 7.43
CA LEU A 25 -2.89 -2.22 8.43
C LEU A 25 -2.65 -1.71 9.85
N MET A 26 -1.41 -1.32 10.16
CA MET A 26 -1.08 -0.66 11.44
C MET A 26 -1.85 0.65 11.57
N GLN A 27 -1.84 1.50 10.54
CA GLN A 27 -2.58 2.77 10.56
C GLN A 27 -4.09 2.56 10.72
N PHE A 28 -4.65 1.55 10.03
CA PHE A 28 -6.05 1.15 10.22
C PHE A 28 -6.37 0.83 11.68
N THR A 29 -5.49 0.09 12.36
CA THR A 29 -5.66 -0.26 13.78
C THR A 29 -5.64 0.99 14.66
N CYS A 30 -4.72 1.92 14.42
CA CYS A 30 -4.67 3.20 15.12
C CYS A 30 -5.94 4.03 14.89
N ASP A 31 -6.40 4.13 13.64
CA ASP A 31 -7.57 4.91 13.26
C ASP A 31 -8.87 4.34 13.87
N ALA A 32 -8.99 3.00 13.93
CA ALA A 32 -10.09 2.34 14.62
C ALA A 32 -10.07 2.64 16.13
N ASN A 33 -8.89 2.52 16.77
CA ASN A 33 -8.73 2.78 18.19
C ASN A 33 -9.01 4.24 18.57
N GLU A 34 -8.68 5.19 17.69
CA GLU A 34 -8.97 6.62 17.85
C GLU A 34 -10.43 6.99 17.49
N GLY A 35 -11.24 6.02 17.05
CA GLY A 35 -12.65 6.22 16.71
C GLY A 35 -12.88 6.93 15.37
N LYS A 36 -11.85 7.12 14.54
CA LYS A 36 -11.97 7.77 13.22
C LYS A 36 -12.85 6.99 12.25
N LEU A 37 -12.95 5.67 12.46
CA LEU A 37 -13.71 4.77 11.60
C LEU A 37 -15.14 4.48 12.11
N LEU A 38 -15.59 5.17 13.17
CA LEU A 38 -16.94 5.00 13.71
C LEU A 38 -18.04 5.32 12.68
N SER A 39 -17.82 6.32 11.83
CA SER A 39 -18.75 6.67 10.73
C SER A 39 -18.84 5.58 9.65
N LYS A 40 -17.85 4.68 9.60
CA LYS A 40 -17.82 3.48 8.76
C LYS A 40 -18.33 2.23 9.49
N GLY A 41 -18.81 2.38 10.73
CA GLY A 41 -19.29 1.27 11.56
C GLY A 41 -18.19 0.37 12.12
N ILE A 42 -16.93 0.86 12.15
CA ILE A 42 -15.79 0.11 12.67
C ILE A 42 -15.35 0.76 13.99
N PRO A 43 -15.68 0.15 15.14
CA PRO A 43 -15.26 0.64 16.45
C PRO A 43 -13.84 0.14 16.83
N ALA A 44 -13.31 0.68 17.92
CA ALA A 44 -12.06 0.22 18.53
C ALA A 44 -12.13 -1.25 19.01
N GLU A 45 -13.26 -1.64 19.60
CA GLU A 45 -13.51 -3.02 20.04
C GLU A 45 -14.18 -3.82 18.91
N ILE A 46 -13.38 -4.57 18.16
CA ILE A 46 -13.83 -5.35 17.01
C ILE A 46 -14.51 -6.64 17.49
N GLN A 47 -15.60 -6.99 16.81
CA GLN A 47 -16.37 -8.22 17.01
C GLN A 47 -16.63 -8.84 15.65
N GLU A 48 -17.07 -10.10 15.62
CA GLU A 48 -17.23 -10.86 14.37
C GLU A 48 -18.11 -10.16 13.32
N HIS A 49 -19.20 -9.50 13.74
CA HIS A 49 -20.10 -8.80 12.83
C HIS A 49 -19.49 -7.54 12.19
N HIS A 50 -18.38 -7.02 12.71
CA HIS A 50 -17.64 -5.91 12.11
C HIS A 50 -16.71 -6.36 10.96
N LEU A 51 -16.39 -7.66 10.85
CA LEU A 51 -15.38 -8.15 9.90
C LEU A 51 -15.74 -7.83 8.43
N GLN A 52 -17.02 -7.87 8.08
CA GLN A 52 -17.45 -7.53 6.73
C GLN A 52 -17.27 -6.04 6.42
N LEU A 53 -17.50 -5.16 7.40
CA LEU A 53 -17.26 -3.72 7.26
C LEU A 53 -15.76 -3.43 7.14
N ILE A 54 -14.93 -4.11 7.94
CA ILE A 54 -13.47 -4.01 7.87
C ILE A 54 -12.96 -4.48 6.51
N ARG A 55 -13.46 -5.61 6.01
CA ARG A 55 -13.10 -6.14 4.68
C ARG A 55 -13.44 -5.12 3.61
N HIS A 56 -14.65 -4.57 3.62
CA HIS A 56 -15.08 -3.56 2.65
C HIS A 56 -14.20 -2.32 2.72
N TYR A 57 -14.01 -1.76 3.92
CA TYR A 57 -13.17 -0.58 4.13
C TYR A 57 -11.73 -0.80 3.65
N LEU A 58 -11.11 -1.92 4.00
CA LEU A 58 -9.72 -2.18 3.62
C LEU A 58 -9.57 -2.48 2.13
N LEU A 59 -10.38 -3.41 1.58
CA LEU A 59 -10.18 -3.91 0.22
C LEU A 59 -10.79 -3.00 -0.85
N ASP A 60 -11.97 -2.45 -0.58
CA ASP A 60 -12.76 -1.74 -1.60
C ASP A 60 -12.61 -0.21 -1.49
N GLU A 61 -12.13 0.31 -0.36
CA GLU A 61 -11.86 1.74 -0.20
C GLU A 61 -10.35 1.99 -0.03
N LYS A 62 -9.75 1.49 1.04
CA LYS A 62 -8.45 1.99 1.51
C LYS A 62 -7.27 1.52 0.69
N LEU A 63 -7.15 0.23 0.40
CA LEU A 63 -5.98 -0.33 -0.31
C LEU A 63 -5.91 0.12 -1.79
N ILE A 64 -7.05 0.43 -2.39
CA ILE A 64 -7.13 0.92 -3.78
C ILE A 64 -6.39 2.26 -3.92
N GLU A 65 -6.47 3.13 -2.91
CA GLU A 65 -5.78 4.43 -2.88
C GLU A 65 -4.25 4.30 -3.05
N TYR A 66 -3.66 3.20 -2.56
CA TYR A 66 -2.22 2.97 -2.58
C TYR A 66 -1.72 2.28 -3.86
N ARG A 67 -2.63 1.86 -4.74
CA ARG A 67 -2.31 1.29 -6.07
C ARG A 67 -1.25 0.18 -6.00
N LEU A 68 -1.33 -0.70 -5.00
CA LEU A 68 -0.30 -1.72 -4.71
C LEU A 68 0.05 -2.62 -5.91
N TRP A 69 -0.89 -2.82 -6.84
CA TRP A 69 -0.65 -3.58 -8.08
C TRP A 69 0.45 -2.96 -8.96
N GLU A 70 0.73 -1.66 -8.84
CA GLU A 70 1.76 -0.95 -9.61
C GLU A 70 3.18 -1.38 -9.27
N TYR A 71 3.39 -2.01 -8.12
CA TYR A 71 4.66 -2.67 -7.82
C TYR A 71 4.92 -3.89 -8.71
N TYR A 72 3.90 -4.40 -9.40
CA TYR A 72 3.96 -5.62 -10.20
C TYR A 72 3.75 -5.39 -11.70
N ILE A 73 3.44 -4.15 -12.11
CA ILE A 73 3.19 -3.78 -13.50
C ILE A 73 4.06 -2.59 -13.91
N CYS A 74 4.04 -2.25 -15.19
CA CYS A 74 4.73 -1.10 -15.73
C CYS A 74 3.73 -0.07 -16.28
N ASN A 75 4.08 1.22 -16.19
CA ASN A 75 3.31 2.29 -16.83
C ASN A 75 3.69 2.36 -18.32
N ILE A 76 2.84 1.81 -19.17
CA ILE A 76 3.10 1.69 -20.61
C ILE A 76 3.23 3.06 -21.26
N ASP A 77 2.34 4.00 -20.96
CA ASP A 77 2.34 5.33 -21.58
C ASP A 77 3.63 6.08 -21.28
N LEU A 78 4.07 6.06 -20.01
CA LEU A 78 5.33 6.66 -19.59
C LEU A 78 6.53 6.01 -20.29
N ILE A 79 6.55 4.68 -20.39
CA ILE A 79 7.64 3.95 -21.04
C ILE A 79 7.71 4.29 -22.54
N VAL A 80 6.57 4.34 -23.22
CA VAL A 80 6.48 4.67 -24.65
C VAL A 80 6.93 6.11 -24.90
N GLU A 81 6.51 7.05 -24.06
CA GLU A 81 6.92 8.45 -24.13
C GLU A 81 8.45 8.59 -23.93
N GLU A 82 9.00 7.98 -22.88
CA GLU A 82 10.43 8.03 -22.60
C GLU A 82 11.25 7.41 -23.73
N PHE A 83 10.78 6.30 -24.29
CA PHE A 83 11.42 5.63 -25.41
C PHE A 83 11.44 6.53 -26.65
N SER A 84 10.30 7.13 -26.99
CA SER A 84 10.16 8.03 -28.15
C SER A 84 11.07 9.26 -28.01
N ARG A 85 11.11 9.87 -26.83
CA ARG A 85 12.00 11.02 -26.54
C ARG A 85 13.47 10.66 -26.74
N LYS A 86 13.90 9.47 -26.30
CA LYS A 86 15.29 9.01 -26.47
C LYS A 86 15.66 8.78 -27.93
N LEU A 87 14.74 8.29 -28.76
CA LEU A 87 14.98 8.13 -30.20
C LEU A 87 15.20 9.48 -30.88
N THR A 88 14.41 10.50 -30.54
CA THR A 88 14.57 11.84 -31.12
C THR A 88 15.91 12.50 -30.75
N LEU A 89 16.46 12.20 -29.56
CA LEU A 89 17.76 12.74 -29.11
C LEU A 89 18.97 12.06 -29.76
N LEU A 90 18.77 10.90 -30.41
CA LEU A 90 19.83 10.15 -31.10
C LEU A 90 19.95 10.54 -32.58
N ASN A 91 18.97 11.26 -33.12
CA ASN A 91 18.93 11.79 -34.49
C ASN A 91 19.32 13.26 -34.52
#